data_AF-A0A381ICT2-F1
#
_entry.id   AF-A0A381ICT2-F1
#
_cell.length_a   1.000
_cell.length_b   1.000
_cell.length_c   1.000
_cell.angle_alpha   90.00
_cell.angle_beta   90.00
_cell.angle_gamma   90.00
#
_symmetry.space_group_name_H-M   'P 1'
#
loop_
_entity.id
_entity.type
_entity.pdbx_description
1 polymer ?
#
loop_
_entity_poly.entity_id
_entity_poly.type
_entity_poly.pdbx_seq_one_letter_code
_entity_poly.pdbx_strand_id
1 'polypeptide(L)'
;MELNERKLNILKAIVKDYIETAEAIGSRTISKRHDLGVSAATIRNEMADLEELGYLIQPHTSAGRVPSEKGYKLYVNSLMSKSELDDNDKILIEQCMNHNINHIKELIHETSKLLSQLTNYTTVAVTKSLINQSVIKHIQLVAMNDNNIYL
;
A
#
# COMPACT_ATOMS: atom_id res chain seq x y z
N MET A 1 6.10 -29.98 -0.48
CA MET A 1 6.19 -29.28 0.81
C MET A 1 4.94 -28.43 1.01
N GLU A 2 4.42 -28.34 2.23
CA GLU A 2 3.25 -27.51 2.54
C GLU A 2 3.67 -26.27 3.34
N LEU A 3 2.87 -25.21 3.22
CA LEU A 3 3.06 -23.96 3.93
C LEU A 3 2.46 -24.08 5.34
N ASN A 4 3.32 -24.18 6.35
CA ASN A 4 2.90 -24.28 7.75
C ASN A 4 3.03 -22.93 8.47
N GLU A 5 2.50 -22.86 9.69
CA GLU A 5 2.52 -21.64 10.52
C GLU A 5 3.93 -21.08 10.73
N ARG A 6 4.93 -21.95 10.92
CA ARG A 6 6.33 -21.52 11.07
C ARG A 6 6.85 -20.82 9.81
N LYS A 7 6.64 -21.42 8.64
CA LYS A 7 7.01 -20.84 7.34
C LYS A 7 6.29 -19.50 7.11
N LEU A 8 5.03 -19.40 7.50
CA LEU A 8 4.28 -18.13 7.45
C LEU A 8 4.89 -17.06 8.35
N ASN A 9 5.27 -17.41 9.57
CA ASN A 9 5.92 -16.48 10.51
C ASN A 9 7.31 -16.04 10.01
N ILE A 10 8.10 -16.96 9.45
CA ILE A 10 9.39 -16.64 8.84
C ILE A 10 9.21 -15.72 7.61
N LEU A 11 8.26 -16.04 6.72
CA LEU A 11 7.95 -15.21 5.57
C LEU A 11 7.50 -13.81 6.00
N LYS A 12 6.61 -13.72 7.00
CA LYS A 12 6.15 -12.45 7.58
C LYS A 12 7.32 -11.61 8.09
N ALA A 13 8.23 -12.22 8.84
CA ALA A 13 9.41 -11.55 9.38
C ALA A 13 10.36 -11.06 8.28
N ILE A 14 10.61 -11.88 7.26
CA ILE A 14 11.48 -11.52 6.13
C ILE A 14 10.88 -10.37 5.32
N VAL A 15 9.58 -10.43 4.98
CA VAL A 15 8.92 -9.37 4.20
C VAL A 15 8.92 -8.07 4.99
N LYS A 16 8.61 -8.10 6.29
CA LYS A 16 8.63 -6.92 7.16
C LYS A 16 10.02 -6.28 7.20
N ASP A 17 11.06 -7.06 7.49
CA ASP A 17 12.42 -6.54 7.58
C ASP A 17 12.91 -6.00 6.22
N TYR A 18 12.56 -6.67 5.11
CA TYR A 18 12.94 -6.24 3.77
C TYR A 18 12.24 -4.94 3.34
N ILE A 19 10.99 -4.70 3.77
CA ILE A 19 10.30 -3.40 3.55
C ILE A 19 11.02 -2.27 4.29
N GLU A 20 11.55 -2.54 5.49
CA GLU A 20 12.26 -1.55 6.31
C GLU A 20 13.67 -1.24 5.76
N THR A 21 14.41 -2.26 5.30
CA THR A 21 15.84 -2.12 4.97
C THR A 21 16.17 -2.13 3.49
N ALA A 22 15.29 -2.69 2.65
CA ALA A 22 15.58 -3.02 1.25
C ALA A 22 16.81 -3.93 1.06
N GLU A 23 17.24 -4.69 2.09
CA GLU A 23 18.41 -5.57 2.06
C GLU A 23 18.03 -7.05 2.21
N ALA A 24 18.77 -7.94 1.53
CA ALA A 24 18.52 -9.38 1.62
C ALA A 24 18.65 -9.90 3.07
N ILE A 25 17.62 -10.60 3.54
CA ILE A 25 17.50 -10.97 4.96
C ILE A 25 18.09 -12.36 5.21
N GLY A 26 19.04 -12.45 6.13
CA GLY A 26 19.68 -13.69 6.54
C GLY A 26 18.96 -14.38 7.71
N SER A 27 19.10 -15.70 7.81
CA SER A 27 18.48 -16.49 8.89
C SER A 27 18.94 -16.06 10.28
N ARG A 28 20.19 -15.58 10.42
CA ARG A 28 20.73 -15.05 11.68
C ARG A 28 20.05 -13.74 12.11
N THR A 29 19.68 -12.90 11.14
CA THR A 29 18.95 -11.64 11.40
C THR A 29 17.56 -11.94 11.95
N ILE A 30 16.83 -12.86 11.30
CA ILE A 30 15.50 -13.28 11.76
C ILE A 30 15.57 -13.92 13.15
N SER A 31 16.50 -14.85 13.36
CA SER A 31 16.67 -15.54 14.64
C SER A 31 16.89 -14.58 15.81
N LYS A 32 17.60 -13.46 15.58
CA LYS A 32 17.90 -12.46 16.61
C LYS A 32 16.78 -11.44 16.82
N ARG A 33 16.09 -11.01 15.75
CA ARG A 33 15.11 -9.90 15.82
C ARG A 33 13.68 -10.35 16.17
N HIS A 34 13.28 -11.56 15.78
CA HIS A 34 11.86 -11.97 15.80
C HIS A 34 11.53 -13.10 16.78
N ASP A 35 12.51 -13.56 17.58
CA ASP A 35 12.38 -14.61 18.61
C ASP A 35 11.40 -15.75 18.26
N LEU A 36 11.62 -16.38 17.10
CA LEU A 36 10.73 -17.43 16.57
C LEU A 36 10.89 -18.79 17.28
N GLY A 37 11.63 -18.85 18.40
CA GLY A 37 11.87 -20.09 19.15
C GLY A 37 12.69 -21.16 18.41
N VAL A 38 13.36 -20.80 17.31
CA VAL A 38 14.13 -21.74 16.47
C VAL A 38 15.52 -21.21 16.13
N SER A 39 16.44 -22.14 15.87
CA SER A 39 17.83 -21.82 15.53
C SER A 39 17.96 -21.18 14.15
N ALA A 40 19.03 -20.41 13.92
CA ALA A 40 19.35 -19.86 12.60
C ALA A 40 19.56 -20.94 11.52
N ALA A 41 19.97 -22.15 11.91
CA ALA A 41 20.09 -23.29 10.99
C ALA A 41 18.70 -23.79 10.56
N THR A 42 17.76 -23.93 11.50
CA THR A 42 16.37 -24.28 11.22
C THR A 42 15.72 -23.24 10.29
N ILE A 43 15.88 -21.95 10.58
CA ILE A 43 15.34 -20.87 9.75
C ILE A 43 15.95 -20.93 8.33
N ARG A 44 17.25 -21.22 8.19
CA ARG A 44 17.87 -21.36 6.86
C ARG A 44 17.22 -22.48 6.04
N ASN A 45 16.89 -23.60 6.65
CA ASN A 45 16.19 -24.71 5.98
C ASN A 45 14.77 -24.28 5.57
N GLU A 46 14.01 -23.66 6.47
CA GLU A 46 12.65 -23.18 6.15
C GLU A 46 12.66 -22.09 5.07
N MET A 47 13.71 -21.26 5.01
CA MET A 47 13.92 -20.28 3.95
C MET A 47 14.20 -20.95 2.59
N ALA A 48 14.93 -22.07 2.58
CA ALA A 48 15.15 -22.86 1.36
C ALA A 48 13.85 -23.49 0.87
N ASP A 49 13.04 -24.04 1.78
CA ASP A 49 11.71 -24.55 1.44
C ASP A 49 10.80 -23.44 0.88
N LEU A 50 10.82 -22.25 1.49
CA LEU A 50 10.04 -21.08 1.02
C LEU A 50 10.50 -20.59 -0.36
N GLU A 51 11.79 -20.72 -0.67
CA GLU A 51 12.36 -20.45 -1.99
C GLU A 51 11.91 -21.49 -3.02
N GLU A 52 11.95 -22.78 -2.69
CA GLU A 52 11.43 -23.85 -3.55
C GLU A 52 9.93 -23.70 -3.83
N LEU A 53 9.17 -23.22 -2.83
CA LEU A 53 7.75 -22.88 -2.98
C LEU A 53 7.51 -21.56 -3.74
N GLY A 54 8.56 -20.82 -4.10
CA GLY A 54 8.52 -19.60 -4.87
C GLY A 54 8.09 -18.35 -4.11
N TYR A 55 8.08 -18.36 -2.77
CA TYR A 55 7.76 -17.19 -1.93
C TYR A 55 8.98 -16.31 -1.64
N LEU A 56 10.18 -16.88 -1.69
CA LEU A 56 11.45 -16.18 -1.53
C LEU A 56 12.32 -16.41 -2.75
N ILE A 57 13.30 -15.54 -2.96
CA ILE A 57 14.37 -15.72 -3.94
C ILE A 57 15.72 -15.37 -3.33
N GLN A 58 16.76 -16.06 -3.77
CA GLN A 58 18.14 -15.71 -3.47
C GLN A 58 18.73 -14.82 -4.59
N PRO A 59 19.03 -13.54 -4.33
CA PRO A 59 19.58 -12.66 -5.37
C PRO A 59 20.99 -13.08 -5.81
N HIS A 60 21.83 -13.51 -4.87
CA HIS A 60 23.20 -14.02 -5.12
C HIS A 60 23.55 -15.17 -4.18
N THR A 61 24.49 -16.04 -4.57
CA THR A 61 24.84 -17.29 -3.88
C THR A 61 25.20 -17.16 -2.40
N SER A 62 25.70 -16.00 -1.95
CA SER A 62 26.04 -15.70 -0.56
C SER A 62 25.05 -14.78 0.15
N ALA A 63 24.09 -14.19 -0.57
CA ALA A 63 23.12 -13.27 -0.01
C ALA A 63 22.04 -13.99 0.81
N GLY A 64 21.31 -13.23 1.63
CA GLY A 64 20.11 -13.70 2.31
C GLY A 64 18.98 -14.08 1.34
N ARG A 65 17.73 -13.91 1.77
CA ARG A 65 16.57 -14.02 0.88
C ARG A 65 15.83 -12.71 0.80
N VAL A 66 15.24 -12.45 -0.36
CA VAL A 66 14.29 -11.37 -0.56
C VAL A 66 12.92 -11.97 -0.92
N PRO A 67 11.82 -11.28 -0.60
CA PRO A 67 10.50 -11.75 -1.01
C PRO A 67 10.36 -11.76 -2.53
N SER A 68 9.74 -12.81 -3.06
CA SER A 68 9.25 -12.79 -4.43
C SER A 68 7.94 -12.00 -4.51
N GLU A 69 7.45 -11.74 -5.72
CA GLU A 69 6.11 -11.16 -5.92
C GLU A 69 5.01 -12.01 -5.22
N LYS A 70 5.14 -13.34 -5.28
CA LYS A 70 4.22 -14.28 -4.60
C LYS A 70 4.31 -14.14 -3.07
N GLY A 71 5.53 -14.00 -2.54
CA GLY A 71 5.79 -13.73 -1.12
C GLY A 71 5.11 -12.44 -0.64
N TYR A 72 5.30 -11.36 -1.40
CA TYR A 72 4.68 -10.07 -1.13
C TYR A 72 3.15 -10.12 -1.18
N LYS A 73 2.58 -10.75 -2.21
CA LYS A 73 1.12 -10.91 -2.33
C LYS A 73 0.53 -11.66 -1.14
N LEU A 74 1.16 -12.76 -0.71
CA LEU A 74 0.70 -13.50 0.46
C LEU A 74 0.81 -12.67 1.74
N TYR A 75 1.90 -11.90 1.88
CA TYR A 75 2.08 -11.02 3.02
C TYR A 75 0.95 -9.98 3.12
N VAL A 76 0.70 -9.24 2.04
CA VAL A 76 -0.34 -8.20 1.99
C VAL A 76 -1.73 -8.77 2.22
N ASN A 77 -2.03 -9.93 1.62
CA ASN A 77 -3.38 -10.51 1.68
C ASN A 77 -3.70 -11.20 3.01
N SER A 78 -2.70 -11.67 3.77
CA SER A 78 -2.97 -12.61 4.87
C SER A 78 -2.05 -12.50 6.09
N LEU A 79 -0.88 -11.87 6.00
CA LEU A 79 0.09 -11.83 7.12
C LEU A 79 0.29 -10.44 7.70
N MET A 80 0.05 -9.41 6.91
CA MET A 80 0.17 -8.02 7.30
C MET A 80 -0.90 -7.67 8.34
N SER A 81 -0.46 -7.18 9.48
CA SER A 81 -1.35 -6.65 10.51
C SER A 81 -1.92 -5.31 10.02
N LYS A 82 -3.23 -5.09 10.19
CA LYS A 82 -3.81 -3.76 9.96
C LYS A 82 -3.30 -2.81 11.04
N SER A 83 -2.62 -1.74 10.65
CA SER A 83 -2.35 -0.61 11.53
C SER A 83 -3.56 0.31 11.54
N GLU A 84 -3.94 0.79 12.72
CA GLU A 84 -4.89 1.91 12.81
C GLU A 84 -4.19 3.20 12.36
N LEU A 85 -4.95 4.08 11.72
CA LEU A 85 -4.50 5.44 11.43
C LEU A 85 -4.32 6.20 12.74
N ASP A 86 -3.34 7.10 12.77
CA ASP A 86 -3.22 8.01 13.90
C ASP A 86 -4.38 9.00 13.93
N ASP A 87 -4.63 9.61 15.10
CA ASP A 87 -5.79 10.49 15.27
C ASP A 87 -5.67 11.79 14.46
N ASN A 88 -4.45 12.25 14.15
CA ASN A 88 -4.24 13.44 13.33
C ASN A 88 -4.62 13.16 11.87
N ASP A 89 -4.21 12.00 11.34
CA ASP A 89 -4.55 11.52 10.01
C ASP A 89 -6.06 11.39 9.86
N LYS A 90 -6.75 10.87 10.89
CA LYS A 90 -8.23 10.80 10.90
C LYS A 90 -8.85 12.19 10.80
N ILE A 91 -8.36 13.15 11.59
CA ILE A 91 -8.85 14.54 11.55
C ILE A 91 -8.62 15.17 10.18
N LEU A 92 -7.44 14.98 9.58
CA LEU A 92 -7.12 15.50 8.23
C LEU A 92 -8.06 14.92 7.17
N ILE A 93 -8.34 13.61 7.24
CA ILE A 93 -9.28 12.95 6.33
C ILE A 93 -10.69 13.53 6.51
N GLU A 94 -11.17 13.69 7.75
CA GLU A 94 -12.50 14.27 8.01
C GLU A 94 -12.62 15.70 7.48
N GLN A 95 -11.60 16.53 7.67
CA GLN A 95 -11.58 17.91 7.18
C GLN A 95 -11.65 17.99 5.66
N CYS A 96 -10.89 17.14 4.96
CA CYS A 96 -10.89 17.07 3.49
C CYS A 96 -12.27 16.67 2.95
N MET A 97 -12.96 15.74 3.62
CA MET A 97 -14.28 15.26 3.19
C MET A 97 -15.39 16.29 3.40
N ASN A 98 -15.29 17.10 4.46
CA ASN A 98 -16.32 18.10 4.80
C ASN A 98 -16.25 19.39 3.95
N HIS A 99 -15.13 19.66 3.27
CA HIS A 99 -14.93 20.96 2.60
C HIS A 99 -15.65 21.09 1.24
N ASN A 100 -15.89 20.02 0.48
CA ASN A 100 -16.19 20.14 -0.97
C ASN A 100 -17.25 19.15 -1.52
N ILE A 101 -18.46 19.13 -0.93
CA ILE A 101 -19.54 18.23 -1.41
C ILE A 101 -20.14 18.69 -2.76
N ASN A 102 -20.07 19.99 -3.10
CA ASN A 102 -20.77 20.54 -4.27
C ASN A 102 -19.97 20.46 -5.59
N HIS A 103 -18.66 20.17 -5.53
CA HIS A 103 -17.80 20.11 -6.72
C HIS A 103 -16.96 18.82 -6.72
N ILE A 104 -17.47 17.77 -7.36
CA ILE A 104 -16.82 16.45 -7.40
C ILE A 104 -15.35 16.51 -7.89
N LYS A 105 -15.03 17.41 -8.83
CA LYS A 105 -13.67 17.60 -9.35
C LYS A 105 -12.71 18.09 -8.26
N GLU A 106 -13.15 19.04 -7.43
CA GLU A 106 -12.35 19.59 -6.33
C GLU A 106 -12.15 18.55 -5.24
N LEU A 107 -13.21 17.80 -4.89
CA LEU A 107 -13.12 16.70 -3.94
C LEU A 107 -12.07 15.66 -4.36
N ILE A 108 -12.08 15.27 -5.64
CA ILE A 108 -11.09 14.32 -6.17
C ILE A 108 -9.67 14.89 -6.10
N HIS A 109 -9.50 16.18 -6.42
CA HIS A 109 -8.21 16.84 -6.36
C HIS A 109 -7.65 16.87 -4.94
N GLU A 110 -8.43 17.36 -3.97
CA GLU A 110 -8.01 17.46 -2.57
C GLU A 110 -7.78 16.07 -1.96
N THR A 111 -8.64 15.10 -2.24
CA THR A 111 -8.45 13.71 -1.76
C THR A 111 -7.17 13.10 -2.31
N SER A 112 -6.87 13.33 -3.60
CA SER A 112 -5.64 12.83 -4.22
C SER A 112 -4.39 13.45 -3.59
N LYS A 113 -4.46 14.76 -3.31
CA LYS A 113 -3.39 15.49 -2.64
C LYS A 113 -3.18 15.02 -1.21
N LEU A 114 -4.26 14.83 -0.45
CA LEU A 114 -4.20 14.30 0.91
C LEU A 114 -3.60 12.88 0.94
N LEU A 115 -4.06 11.98 0.08
CA LEU A 115 -3.50 10.63 -0.03
C LEU A 115 -2.01 10.66 -0.37
N SER A 116 -1.61 11.55 -1.27
CA SER A 116 -0.20 11.73 -1.61
C SER A 116 0.63 12.19 -0.41
N GLN A 117 0.09 13.05 0.45
CA GLN A 117 0.77 13.55 1.64
C GLN A 117 0.84 12.48 2.73
N LEU A 118 -0.26 11.78 3.00
CA LEU A 118 -0.33 10.75 4.05
C LEU A 118 0.55 9.55 3.74
N THR A 119 0.62 9.15 2.47
CA THR A 119 1.31 7.92 2.07
C THR A 119 2.73 8.17 1.56
N ASN A 120 3.11 9.42 1.28
CA ASN A 120 4.34 9.79 0.56
C ASN A 120 4.49 9.12 -0.82
N TYR A 121 3.38 8.71 -1.44
CA TYR A 121 3.37 8.13 -2.78
C TYR A 121 2.61 9.01 -3.77
N THR A 122 3.00 8.95 -5.05
CA THR A 122 2.25 9.54 -6.15
C THR A 122 0.84 8.95 -6.18
N THR A 123 -0.16 9.82 -6.08
CA THR A 123 -1.58 9.43 -6.16
C THR A 123 -2.17 9.85 -7.49
N VAL A 124 -2.90 8.93 -8.13
CA VAL A 124 -3.64 9.18 -9.37
C VAL A 124 -5.10 8.80 -9.15
N ALA A 125 -6.00 9.76 -9.32
CA ALA A 125 -7.43 9.50 -9.32
C ALA A 125 -7.98 9.50 -10.75
N VAL A 126 -8.75 8.47 -11.06
CA VAL A 126 -9.40 8.30 -12.37
C VAL A 126 -10.89 8.25 -12.15
N THR A 127 -11.62 9.21 -12.71
CA THR A 127 -13.08 9.14 -12.79
C THR A 127 -13.50 8.53 -14.10
N LYS A 128 -14.52 7.68 -14.06
CA LYS A 128 -15.19 7.24 -15.28
C LYS A 128 -15.81 8.47 -15.94
N SER A 129 -15.30 8.83 -17.11
CA SER A 129 -15.80 10.00 -17.82
C SER A 129 -17.19 9.68 -18.37
N LEU A 130 -18.24 10.27 -17.78
CA LEU A 130 -19.62 10.16 -18.27
C LEU A 130 -19.85 11.04 -19.52
N ILE A 131 -18.85 11.13 -20.41
CA ILE A 131 -18.87 11.97 -21.61
C ILE A 131 -20.08 11.63 -22.49
N ASN A 132 -20.54 10.37 -22.46
CA ASN A 132 -21.68 9.92 -23.26
C ASN A 132 -23.05 10.03 -22.56
N GLN A 133 -23.14 10.62 -21.37
CA GLN A 133 -24.41 10.76 -20.62
C GLN A 133 -24.64 12.15 -20.01
N SER A 134 -23.78 13.12 -20.34
CA SER A 134 -23.93 14.48 -19.83
C SER A 134 -25.06 15.19 -20.58
N VAL A 135 -26.24 15.27 -19.96
CA VAL A 135 -27.37 16.06 -20.48
C VAL A 135 -27.40 17.40 -19.76
N ILE A 136 -27.43 18.50 -20.52
CA ILE A 136 -27.61 19.84 -19.96
C ILE A 136 -29.02 19.93 -19.37
N LYS A 137 -29.13 20.00 -18.05
CA LYS A 137 -30.42 20.15 -17.36
C LYS A 137 -30.89 21.59 -17.29
N HIS A 138 -29.96 22.54 -17.24
CA HIS A 138 -30.24 23.96 -17.03
C HIS A 138 -29.09 24.80 -17.59
N ILE A 139 -29.44 25.95 -18.18
CA ILE A 139 -28.49 27.01 -18.57
C ILE A 139 -29.03 28.29 -17.94
N GLN A 140 -28.19 29.00 -17.19
CA GLN A 140 -28.51 30.28 -16.60
C GLN A 140 -27.56 31.33 -17.18
N LEU A 141 -28.11 32.49 -17.55
CA LEU A 141 -27.32 33.63 -18.02
C LEU A 141 -27.64 34.79 -17.10
N VAL A 142 -26.63 35.34 -16.45
CA VAL A 142 -26.77 36.50 -15.58
C VAL A 142 -25.97 37.65 -16.16
N ALA A 143 -26.67 38.71 -16.58
CA ALA A 143 -26.02 39.91 -17.09
C ALA A 143 -25.25 40.61 -15.96
N MET A 144 -23.96 40.85 -16.19
CA MET A 144 -23.09 41.56 -15.24
C MET A 144 -23.00 43.05 -15.59
N ASN A 145 -22.87 43.37 -16.89
CA ASN A 145 -22.92 44.73 -17.45
C ASN A 145 -23.20 44.63 -18.96
N ASP A 146 -23.21 45.78 -19.66
CA ASP A 146 -23.60 45.87 -21.08
C ASP A 146 -22.81 44.94 -22.02
N ASN A 147 -21.59 44.52 -21.64
CA ASN A 147 -20.73 43.68 -22.46
C ASN A 147 -20.35 42.32 -21.83
N ASN A 148 -20.79 42.03 -20.60
CA ASN A 148 -20.40 40.83 -19.87
C ASN A 148 -21.61 40.05 -19.35
N ILE A 149 -21.62 38.75 -19.59
CA ILE A 149 -22.60 37.80 -19.06
C ILE A 149 -21.85 36.70 -18.33
N TYR A 150 -22.33 36.33 -17.15
CA TYR A 150 -21.89 35.16 -16.42
C TYR A 150 -22.75 33.96 -16.82
N LEU A 151 -22.10 32.86 -17.21
CA LEU A 151 -22.70 31.57 -17.57
C LEU A 151 -22.54 30.58 -16.41
#